data_AF-A0A822HWL6-F1
#
_entry.id   AF-A0A822HWL6-F1
#
_cell.length_a   1.000
_cell.length_b   1.000
_cell.length_c   1.000
_cell.angle_alpha   90.00
_cell.angle_beta   90.00
_cell.angle_gamma   90.00
#
_symmetry.space_group_name_H-M   'P 1'
#
loop_
_entity.id
_entity.type
_entity.pdbx_description
1 polymer ?
#
loop_
_entity_poly.entity_id
_entity_poly.type
_entity_poly.pdbx_seq_one_letter_code
_entity_poly.pdbx_strand_id
1 'polypeptide(L)' 'SDNSTAVSIYDCSVCSLPICDQFIFKVNEYHFHSLCLNCSECHIKLLDKCYARDGNVYCKEDFFK' A
#
# COMPACT_ATOMS: atom_id res chain seq x y z
N SER A 1 14.77 -3.33 26.84
CA SER A 1 15.23 -1.95 26.66
C SER A 1 15.25 -1.71 25.18
N ASP A 2 14.10 -1.39 24.60
CA ASP A 2 13.94 -1.40 23.15
C ASP A 2 13.30 -0.06 22.80
N ASN A 3 14.23 0.86 22.63
CA ASN A 3 14.09 2.26 22.32
C ASN A 3 13.62 2.42 20.86
N SER A 4 12.76 3.40 20.62
CA SER A 4 12.44 3.96 19.29
C SER A 4 11.51 3.14 18.39
N THR A 5 10.24 2.98 18.77
CA THR A 5 9.19 2.79 17.77
C THR A 5 9.06 4.11 17.01
N ALA A 6 9.48 4.13 15.75
CA ALA A 6 9.07 5.19 14.83
C ALA A 6 7.54 5.12 14.75
N VAL A 7 6.85 6.05 15.42
CA VAL A 7 5.39 6.10 15.44
C VAL A 7 4.94 6.71 14.12
N SER A 8 4.72 5.89 13.11
CA SER A 8 3.94 6.35 11.96
C SER A 8 2.48 6.45 12.36
N ILE A 9 1.82 7.53 11.97
CA ILE A 9 0.38 7.71 12.21
C ILE A 9 -0.50 6.88 11.25
N TYR A 10 0.11 6.26 10.24
CA TYR A 10 -0.58 5.48 9.23
C TYR A 10 -0.12 4.02 9.28
N ASP A 11 -1.10 3.12 9.25
CA ASP A 11 -0.87 1.68 9.12
C ASP A 11 -1.10 1.24 7.67
N CYS A 12 -0.26 0.32 7.21
CA CYS A 12 -0.38 -0.24 5.87
C CYS A 12 -1.60 -1.14 5.76
N SER A 13 -2.45 -0.90 4.78
CA SER A 13 -3.69 -1.68 4.59
C SER A 13 -3.47 -3.11 4.11
N VAL A 14 -2.24 -3.49 3.74
CA VAL A 14 -1.87 -4.86 3.33
C VAL A 14 -1.26 -5.64 4.49
N CYS A 15 -0.21 -5.13 5.12
CA CYS A 15 0.49 -5.85 6.19
C CYS A 15 0.04 -5.47 7.61
N SER A 16 -0.84 -4.47 7.76
CA SER A 16 -1.32 -3.95 9.05
C SER A 16 -0.20 -3.49 10.00
N LEU A 17 0.95 -3.13 9.44
CA LEU A 17 2.10 -2.59 10.18
C LEU A 17 2.24 -1.09 9.94
N PRO A 18 2.81 -0.35 10.91
CA PRO A 18 3.11 1.07 10.75
C PRO A 18 4.01 1.34 9.53
N ILE A 19 3.67 2.38 8.76
CA ILE A 19 4.42 2.81 7.59
C ILE A 19 5.63 3.66 7.98
N CYS A 20 6.80 3.02 8.02
CA CYS A 20 8.09 3.66 8.27
C CYS A 20 8.84 4.10 6.99
N ASP A 21 8.20 4.00 5.82
CA ASP A 21 8.79 4.39 4.54
C ASP A 21 8.99 5.92 4.45
N GLN A 22 9.98 6.34 3.66
CA GLN A 22 10.18 7.76 3.35
C GLN A 22 8.98 8.38 2.61
N PHE A 23 8.27 7.57 1.83
CA PHE A 23 7.10 7.97 1.06
C PHE A 23 5.93 7.04 1.37
N ILE A 24 4.79 7.64 1.74
CA ILE A 24 3.54 6.91 2.01
C ILE A 24 2.66 7.04 0.77
N PHE A 25 2.23 5.91 0.21
CA PHE A 25 1.27 5.91 -0.88
C PHE A 25 -0.14 5.92 -0.30
N LYS A 26 -0.92 6.94 -0.68
CA LYS A 26 -2.33 7.06 -0.31
C LYS A 26 -3.20 6.75 -1.52
N VAL A 27 -4.04 5.72 -1.41
CA VAL A 27 -5.04 5.37 -2.43
C VAL A 27 -6.41 5.38 -1.78
N ASN A 28 -7.25 6.35 -2.18
CA ASN A 28 -8.49 6.69 -1.49
C ASN A 28 -8.25 7.00 0.00
N GLU A 29 -8.79 6.18 0.91
CA GLU A 29 -8.62 6.32 2.36
C GLU A 29 -7.56 5.37 2.94
N TYR A 30 -6.95 4.54 2.09
CA TYR A 30 -5.99 3.52 2.48
C TYR A 30 -4.54 3.97 2.27
N HIS A 31 -3.65 3.48 3.11
CA HIS A 31 -2.23 3.81 3.11
C HIS A 31 -1.40 2.55 2.89
N PHE A 32 -0.31 2.67 2.13
CA PHE A 32 0.49 1.52 1.73
C PHE A 32 1.98 1.85 1.80
N HIS A 33 2.78 0.86 2.19
CA HIS A 33 4.22 0.88 1.94
C HIS A 33 4.48 0.87 0.43
N SER A 34 5.62 1.44 0.03
CA SER A 34 6.13 1.37 -1.35
C SER A 34 6.28 -0.06 -1.86
N LEU A 35 6.57 -1.01 -0.96
CA LEU A 35 6.72 -2.44 -1.27
C LEU A 35 5.41 -3.23 -1.20
N CYS A 36 4.40 -2.71 -0.48
CA CYS A 36 3.11 -3.37 -0.31
C CYS A 36 2.09 -2.95 -1.37
N LEU A 37 2.32 -1.84 -2.07
CA LEU A 37 1.46 -1.35 -3.14
C LEU A 37 1.61 -2.19 -4.42
N ASN A 38 1.09 -3.42 -4.38
CA ASN A 38 1.17 -4.39 -5.48
C ASN A 38 -0.23 -4.82 -5.89
N CYS A 39 -0.42 -5.19 -7.15
CA CYS A 39 -1.71 -5.68 -7.63
C CYS A 39 -2.14 -6.93 -6.85
N SER A 40 -3.39 -6.96 -6.37
CA SER A 40 -3.91 -8.12 -5.64
C SER A 40 -4.02 -9.40 -6.48
N GLU A 41 -4.12 -9.29 -7.81
CA GLU A 41 -4.22 -10.44 -8.72
C GLU A 41 -2.85 -10.92 -9.22
N CYS A 42 -2.09 -10.04 -9.87
CA CYS A 42 -0.82 -10.41 -10.50
C CYS A 42 0.43 -10.10 -9.65
N HIS A 43 0.27 -9.46 -8.50
CA HIS A 43 1.33 -9.11 -7.56
C HIS A 43 2.46 -8.21 -8.12
N ILE A 44 2.25 -7.56 -9.27
CA ILE A 44 3.20 -6.58 -9.79
C ILE A 44 3.18 -5.31 -8.94
N LYS A 45 4.34 -4.67 -8.80
CA LYS A 45 4.46 -3.37 -8.13
C LYS A 45 3.74 -2.28 -8.93
N LEU A 46 2.93 -1.48 -8.25
CA LEU A 46 2.19 -0.37 -8.85
C LEU A 46 2.88 0.96 -8.51
N LEU A 47 3.84 1.38 -9.33
CA LEU A 47 4.65 2.58 -9.06
C LEU A 47 4.08 3.87 -9.67
N ASP A 48 3.34 3.77 -10.78
CA ASP A 48 2.86 4.94 -11.54
C ASP A 48 1.34 5.10 -11.45
N LYS A 49 0.59 4.06 -11.82
CA LYS A 49 -0.88 4.04 -11.79
C LYS A 49 -1.37 2.78 -11.10
N CYS A 50 -2.24 2.97 -10.11
CA CYS A 50 -2.97 1.92 -9.42
C CYS A 50 -4.46 2.25 -9.43
N TYR A 51 -5.30 1.21 -9.34
CA TYR A 51 -6.75 1.35 -9.27
C TYR A 51 -7.24 0.62 -8.03
N ALA A 52 -8.05 1.26 -7.20
CA ALA A 52 -8.59 0.65 -5.99
C ALA A 52 -10.05 0.20 -6.18
N ARG A 53 -10.36 -0.99 -5.68
CA ARG A 53 -11.71 -1.56 -5.63
C ARG A 53 -11.88 -2.39 -4.35
N ASP A 54 -12.92 -2.11 -3.57
CA ASP A 54 -13.26 -2.86 -2.35
C ASP A 54 -12.08 -3.02 -1.36
N GLY A 55 -11.25 -1.99 -1.22
CA GLY A 55 -10.07 -1.99 -0.33
C GLY A 55 -8.83 -2.68 -0.91
N ASN A 56 -8.94 -3.31 -2.08
CA ASN A 56 -7.83 -3.90 -2.81
C ASN A 56 -7.31 -2.96 -3.90
N VAL A 57 -6.04 -3.14 -4.29
CA VAL A 57 -5.40 -2.37 -5.37
C VAL A 57 -5.04 -3.27 -6.54
N TYR A 58 -5.27 -2.78 -7.74
CA TYR A 58 -5.15 -3.54 -8.98
C TYR A 58 -4.33 -2.76 -10.00
N CYS A 59 -3.66 -3.50 -10.88
CA CYS A 59 -3.07 -2.91 -12.08
C CYS A 59 -4.17 -2.50 -13.06
N LYS A 60 -3.81 -1.70 -14.07
CA LYS A 60 -4.77 -1.28 -15.11
C LYS A 60 -5.44 -2.49 -15.76
N GLU A 61 -4.68 -3.51 -16.13
CA GLU A 61 -5.19 -4.66 -16.87
C GLU A 61 -6.19 -5.46 -16.04
N ASP A 62 -5.85 -5.83 -14.80
CA ASP A 62 -6.73 -6.61 -13.93
C ASP A 62 -7.94 -5.82 -13.43
N PHE A 63 -7.83 -4.49 -13.32
CA PHE A 63 -8.98 -3.66 -12.93
C PHE A 63 -10.05 -3.55 -14.02
N PHE A 64 -9.64 -3.48 -15.30
CA PHE A 64 -10.55 -3.35 -16.45
C PHE A 64 -10.98 -4.68 -17.07
N LYS A 65 -10.45 -5.79 -16.58
CA LYS A 65 -10.81 -7.14 -17.00
C LYS A 65 -12.17 -7.55 -16.44
#